data_AF-A0A0F8U4M4-F1
#
_entry.id   AF-A0A0F8U4M4-F1
#
_cell.length_a   1.000
_cell.length_b   1.000
_cell.length_c   1.000
_cell.angle_alpha   90.00
_cell.angle_beta   90.00
_cell.angle_gamma   90.00
#
_symmetry.space_group_name_H-M   'P 1'
#
loop_
_entity.id
_entity.type
_entity.pdbx_description
1 polymer ?
#
loop_
_entity_poly.entity_id
_entity_poly.type
_entity_poly.pdbx_seq_one_letter_code
_entity_poly.pdbx_strand_id
1 'polypeptide(L)'
;MYGSATVFNALVISGIKPTDRVGIVRINGLGRLAIRFTANTGRHAVKPDWKLYLGILDNRLTISPLTMSAGDFAFPYYGLGREGVACTRLYSRNPNRNMLDFAALHGIKSILICYPMIVDSIQGCFLFLDPGERKDAVNVMPFLLSQRASRRLSCLASFLFIVCFYALYHEHGINDRTYLSNVPSDCPHLPGLEHILVVLKTGVTEAQDKLPVHRNTTLRCIPNYIVWSDYEEEVAGIPVHDVLFNESQSLHSLPEFDLYTRVHTQGRESLTSTDLTDAASTPFGKPDNPGWVLDKWKFLPMIEHTFRRHSSAKWYVFMEADTYIVWPSLLAWLDKFDHTRPYYMGNQMQTSDVIFAHGGSGFVISRPAMERAVDLRAQKRDYWDNMTKSNWAGDCVLGLLLREAGIALEWSWPMLQLAPPKELDHFSPNYGRSPWCYPPLSFHHLRPEEIEELWSLDRRWTHKTSHLLYRDVFWQLAWPRMSENPVDDWDNLAGEERLIVSNIEQCREECKNDSECLQYSLREGDNMCRVGHGARLGEKKTGFKSAWLLDRINATAEKSGTCTDPEWIS
;
A
#
# COMPACT_ATOMS: atom_id res chain seq x y z
N MET A 1 0.98 36.11 6.51
CA MET A 1 1.92 35.78 5.43
C MET A 1 1.31 35.99 4.05
N TYR A 2 0.16 35.37 3.75
CA TYR A 2 -0.50 35.46 2.43
C TYR A 2 -0.83 36.90 1.97
N GLY A 3 -1.37 37.76 2.84
CA GLY A 3 -1.70 39.14 2.45
C GLY A 3 -0.49 39.99 2.02
N SER A 4 0.65 39.85 2.70
CA SER A 4 1.89 40.57 2.36
C SER A 4 2.45 40.13 1.01
N ALA A 5 2.41 38.82 0.73
CA ALA A 5 2.87 38.27 -0.54
C ALA A 5 2.02 38.76 -1.73
N THR A 6 0.70 38.87 -1.53
CA THR A 6 -0.23 39.42 -2.54
C THR A 6 0.15 40.86 -2.94
N VAL A 7 0.48 41.71 -1.97
CA VAL A 7 0.88 43.09 -2.24
C VAL A 7 2.26 43.16 -2.90
N PHE A 8 3.25 42.44 -2.35
CA PHE A 8 4.62 42.44 -2.87
C PHE A 8 4.68 41.97 -4.33
N ASN A 9 3.95 40.91 -4.67
CA ASN A 9 3.89 40.39 -6.04
C ASN A 9 3.28 41.38 -7.01
N ALA A 10 2.22 42.10 -6.63
CA ALA A 10 1.63 43.11 -7.49
C ALA A 10 2.60 44.25 -7.80
N LEU A 11 3.45 44.64 -6.83
CA LEU A 11 4.48 45.65 -7.05
C LEU A 11 5.59 45.14 -8.00
N VAL A 12 6.03 43.90 -7.83
CA VAL A 12 7.07 43.26 -8.67
C VAL A 12 6.58 43.05 -10.10
N ILE A 13 5.37 42.50 -10.28
CA ILE A 13 4.77 42.23 -11.60
C ILE A 13 4.51 43.54 -12.36
N SER A 14 4.13 44.60 -11.65
CA SER A 14 3.94 45.93 -12.26
C SER A 14 5.26 46.59 -12.68
N GLY A 15 6.42 45.99 -12.38
CA GLY A 15 7.73 46.47 -12.83
C GLY A 15 8.13 47.83 -12.26
N ILE A 16 7.64 48.17 -11.05
CA ILE A 16 7.80 49.50 -10.44
C ILE A 16 9.28 49.86 -10.26
N LYS A 17 9.67 51.00 -10.81
CA LYS A 17 10.99 51.61 -10.67
C LYS A 17 11.00 52.66 -9.56
N PRO A 18 12.16 53.02 -8.99
CA PRO A 18 12.26 54.06 -7.96
C PRO A 18 11.70 55.44 -8.36
N THR A 19 11.63 55.73 -9.66
CA THR A 19 11.10 56.98 -10.22
C THR A 19 9.58 57.01 -10.39
N ASP A 20 8.91 55.86 -10.22
CA ASP A 20 7.50 55.72 -10.55
C ASP A 20 6.59 56.26 -9.43
N ARG A 21 5.43 56.79 -9.80
CA ARG A 21 4.42 57.26 -8.85
C ARG A 21 3.39 56.14 -8.62
N VAL A 22 3.30 55.65 -7.38
CA VAL A 22 2.41 54.54 -7.03
C VAL A 22 1.20 55.06 -6.23
N GLY A 23 0.00 54.88 -6.78
CA GLY A 23 -1.25 55.22 -6.10
C GLY A 23 -1.81 54.06 -5.30
N ILE A 24 -2.09 54.23 -4.01
CA ILE A 24 -2.69 53.21 -3.14
C ILE A 24 -4.12 53.61 -2.79
N VAL A 25 -5.06 52.85 -3.33
CA VAL A 25 -6.46 53.27 -3.46
C VAL A 25 -7.35 52.87 -2.25
N ARG A 26 -6.78 52.21 -1.23
CA ARG A 26 -7.42 51.98 0.08
C ARG A 26 -6.37 51.68 1.16
N ILE A 27 -6.36 52.44 2.26
CA ILE A 27 -5.48 52.16 3.42
C ILE A 27 -6.22 51.24 4.41
N ASN A 28 -6.17 49.94 4.15
CA ASN A 28 -6.52 48.85 5.08
C ASN A 28 -5.26 48.02 5.42
N GLY A 29 -5.38 46.82 5.99
CA GLY A 29 -4.23 45.97 6.32
C GLY A 29 -3.26 45.76 5.14
N LEU A 30 -3.79 45.49 3.95
CA LEU A 30 -3.00 45.34 2.71
C LEU A 30 -2.44 46.67 2.21
N GLY A 31 -3.24 47.75 2.24
CA GLY A 31 -2.79 49.08 1.82
C GLY A 31 -1.66 49.66 2.68
N ARG A 32 -1.65 49.39 3.98
CA ARG A 32 -0.55 49.78 4.87
C ARG A 32 0.74 49.01 4.59
N LEU A 33 0.63 47.73 4.22
CA LEU A 33 1.78 46.93 3.76
C LEU A 33 2.32 47.46 2.42
N ALA A 34 1.43 47.83 1.48
CA ALA A 34 1.83 48.44 0.22
C ALA A 34 2.63 49.73 0.44
N ILE A 35 2.16 50.61 1.33
CA ILE A 35 2.88 51.84 1.71
C ILE A 35 4.29 51.53 2.24
N ARG A 36 4.44 50.47 3.05
CA ARG A 36 5.75 50.09 3.61
C ARG A 36 6.69 49.54 2.56
N PHE A 37 6.19 48.82 1.56
CA PHE A 37 7.00 48.35 0.44
C PHE A 37 7.38 49.49 -0.54
N THR A 38 6.56 50.54 -0.66
CA THR A 38 6.77 51.63 -1.62
C THR A 38 7.30 52.93 -0.99
N ALA A 39 7.80 52.90 0.25
CA ALA A 39 8.02 54.09 1.08
C ALA A 39 9.02 55.16 0.56
N ASN A 40 9.59 55.02 -0.65
CA ASN A 40 10.35 56.04 -1.36
C ASN A 40 9.57 56.81 -2.45
N THR A 41 8.27 56.56 -2.63
CA THR A 41 7.45 57.23 -3.64
C THR A 41 6.23 57.92 -3.03
N GLY A 42 5.89 59.11 -3.53
CA GLY A 42 4.94 60.06 -2.93
C GLY A 42 3.50 59.53 -2.74
N ARG A 43 2.78 60.12 -1.79
CA ARG A 43 1.53 59.59 -1.17
C ARG A 43 0.29 60.37 -1.59
N HIS A 44 -0.87 59.71 -1.78
CA HIS A 44 -2.25 60.16 -1.44
C HIS A 44 -3.25 58.97 -1.58
N ALA A 45 -4.35 58.91 -0.79
CA ALA A 45 -5.29 57.78 -0.78
C ALA A 45 -6.76 58.14 -0.42
N VAL A 46 -7.73 57.71 -1.25
CA VAL A 46 -9.18 57.48 -0.96
C VAL A 46 -9.72 56.39 -1.94
N LYS A 47 -10.88 55.74 -1.65
CA LYS A 47 -11.60 54.82 -2.57
C LYS A 47 -11.72 55.44 -3.97
N PRO A 48 -11.59 54.68 -5.08
CA PRO A 48 -11.55 55.27 -6.41
C PRO A 48 -12.97 55.52 -6.89
N ASP A 49 -13.44 56.76 -6.80
CA ASP A 49 -14.36 57.23 -7.84
C ASP A 49 -13.49 57.49 -9.07
N TRP A 50 -13.45 56.56 -10.02
CA TRP A 50 -12.59 56.65 -11.20
C TRP A 50 -12.73 57.97 -11.95
N LYS A 51 -13.90 58.63 -11.90
CA LYS A 51 -14.09 59.96 -12.49
C LYS A 51 -13.19 61.03 -11.86
N LEU A 52 -12.86 60.91 -10.57
CA LEU A 52 -11.94 61.81 -9.86
C LEU A 52 -10.46 61.55 -10.18
N TYR A 53 -10.10 60.31 -10.54
CA TYR A 53 -8.70 59.94 -10.75
C TYR A 53 -8.28 60.03 -12.22
N LEU A 54 -9.18 59.84 -13.19
CA LEU A 54 -8.82 59.85 -14.62
C LEU A 54 -8.09 61.11 -15.09
N GLY A 55 -8.27 62.26 -14.43
CA GLY A 55 -7.57 63.51 -14.78
C GLY A 55 -6.13 63.65 -14.25
N ILE A 56 -5.67 62.73 -13.40
CA ILE A 56 -4.34 62.78 -12.75
C ILE A 56 -3.49 61.52 -12.98
N LEU A 57 -3.99 60.59 -13.79
CA LEU A 57 -3.30 59.34 -14.14
C LEU A 57 -2.48 59.55 -15.43
N ASP A 58 -1.41 58.78 -15.58
CA ASP A 58 -0.56 58.80 -16.77
C ASP A 58 -1.16 57.91 -17.87
N ASN A 59 -0.85 58.21 -19.13
CA ASN A 59 -1.32 57.57 -20.37
C ASN A 59 -0.96 56.07 -20.49
N ARG A 60 -0.29 55.49 -19.48
CA ARG A 60 0.13 54.08 -19.38
C ARG A 60 -0.17 53.49 -18.00
N LEU A 61 -1.41 53.61 -17.56
CA LEU A 61 -1.86 53.16 -16.25
C LEU A 61 -1.88 51.62 -16.13
N THR A 62 -1.28 51.08 -15.07
CA THR A 62 -1.47 49.68 -14.66
C THR A 62 -2.35 49.63 -13.41
N ILE A 63 -3.45 48.88 -13.47
CA ILE A 63 -4.35 48.65 -12.34
C ILE A 63 -4.17 47.21 -11.84
N SER A 64 -3.76 47.06 -10.58
CA SER A 64 -3.63 45.77 -9.90
C SER A 64 -4.74 45.58 -8.85
N PRO A 65 -5.87 44.92 -9.18
CA PRO A 65 -6.91 44.66 -8.20
C PRO A 65 -6.46 43.60 -7.18
N LEU A 66 -6.36 44.00 -5.90
CA LEU A 66 -5.99 43.11 -4.79
C LEU A 66 -7.18 42.60 -3.99
N THR A 67 -8.40 43.01 -4.35
CA THR A 67 -9.64 42.66 -3.65
C THR A 67 -10.49 41.77 -4.56
N MET A 68 -11.02 40.68 -4.01
CA MET A 68 -12.09 39.92 -4.62
C MET A 68 -13.41 40.29 -3.94
N SER A 69 -14.42 40.66 -4.72
CA SER A 69 -15.78 40.95 -4.26
C SER A 69 -16.77 40.15 -5.09
N ALA A 70 -17.92 39.81 -4.50
CA ALA A 70 -19.00 39.11 -5.20
C ALA A 70 -19.79 39.99 -6.21
N GLY A 71 -19.40 41.25 -6.43
CA GLY A 71 -20.03 42.16 -7.41
C GLY A 71 -19.08 42.54 -8.56
N ASP A 72 -19.64 43.21 -9.57
CA ASP A 72 -18.94 43.54 -10.82
C ASP A 72 -17.83 44.60 -10.64
N PHE A 73 -16.74 44.41 -11.40
CA PHE A 73 -15.74 45.46 -11.59
C PHE A 73 -16.19 46.39 -12.73
N ALA A 74 -16.59 47.62 -12.40
CA ALA A 74 -17.01 48.64 -13.39
C ALA A 74 -15.96 49.75 -13.54
N PHE A 75 -15.58 50.06 -14.79
CA PHE A 75 -14.64 51.13 -15.15
C PHE A 75 -15.21 52.01 -16.28
N PRO A 76 -15.02 53.36 -16.27
CA PRO A 76 -15.60 54.22 -17.29
C PRO A 76 -15.08 53.93 -18.71
N TYR A 77 -15.99 53.62 -19.64
CA TYR A 77 -15.66 53.25 -21.03
C TYR A 77 -14.81 54.32 -21.76
N TYR A 78 -15.16 55.60 -21.60
CA TYR A 78 -14.38 56.71 -22.19
C TYR A 78 -12.93 56.79 -21.67
N GLY A 79 -12.65 56.29 -20.46
CA GLY A 79 -11.31 56.30 -19.89
C GLY A 79 -10.37 55.23 -20.49
N LEU A 80 -10.94 54.12 -20.98
CA LEU A 80 -10.17 53.02 -21.60
C LEU A 80 -9.59 53.39 -22.97
N GLY A 81 -10.23 54.31 -23.70
CA GLY A 81 -9.80 54.72 -25.04
C GLY A 81 -8.72 55.80 -25.06
N ARG A 82 -8.46 56.47 -23.93
CA ARG A 82 -7.55 57.62 -23.84
C ARG A 82 -6.24 57.29 -23.11
N GLU A 83 -6.34 56.47 -22.07
CA GLU A 83 -5.24 56.04 -21.22
C GLU A 83 -5.03 54.55 -21.48
N GLY A 84 -3.85 54.10 -21.92
CA GLY A 84 -3.62 52.67 -22.14
C GLY A 84 -3.65 51.91 -20.81
N VAL A 85 -4.77 51.25 -20.48
CA VAL A 85 -4.96 50.54 -19.21
C VAL A 85 -4.60 49.06 -19.32
N ALA A 86 -3.67 48.59 -18.48
CA ALA A 86 -3.37 47.16 -18.28
C ALA A 86 -3.90 46.66 -16.93
N CYS A 87 -4.57 45.50 -16.92
CA CYS A 87 -5.07 44.85 -15.70
C CYS A 87 -4.36 43.50 -15.51
N THR A 88 -3.67 43.32 -14.39
CA THR A 88 -2.85 42.11 -14.13
C THR A 88 -3.56 41.13 -13.20
N ARG A 89 -3.54 39.83 -13.55
CA ARG A 89 -4.15 38.75 -12.75
C ARG A 89 -3.19 38.28 -11.64
N LEU A 90 -3.73 37.97 -10.45
CA LEU A 90 -2.97 37.42 -9.32
C LEU A 90 -2.83 35.89 -9.48
N TYR A 91 -1.60 35.34 -9.57
CA TYR A 91 -1.10 34.13 -8.87
C TYR A 91 0.25 33.60 -9.43
N SER A 92 1.22 33.34 -8.53
CA SER A 92 2.18 32.22 -8.61
C SER A 92 2.69 31.92 -7.19
N ARG A 93 2.94 30.65 -6.84
CA ARG A 93 3.39 30.22 -5.49
C ARG A 93 4.85 30.59 -5.17
N ASN A 94 5.53 31.39 -6.00
CA ASN A 94 6.98 31.39 -6.05
C ASN A 94 7.67 32.77 -6.03
N PRO A 95 7.36 33.67 -5.07
CA PRO A 95 8.48 34.43 -4.46
C PRO A 95 8.24 34.86 -2.99
N ASN A 96 7.78 33.96 -2.10
CA ASN A 96 7.67 34.30 -0.66
C ASN A 96 9.03 34.62 -0.03
N ARG A 97 10.11 33.99 -0.50
CA ARG A 97 11.47 34.19 0.00
C ARG A 97 12.00 35.59 -0.28
N ASN A 98 11.87 36.07 -1.52
CA ASN A 98 12.32 37.41 -1.91
C ASN A 98 11.59 38.51 -1.13
N MET A 99 10.31 38.34 -0.84
CA MET A 99 9.56 39.27 0.02
C MET A 99 10.12 39.28 1.45
N LEU A 100 10.41 38.11 2.02
CA LEU A 100 10.96 37.98 3.37
C LEU A 100 12.38 38.58 3.45
N ASP A 101 13.21 38.33 2.45
CA ASP A 101 14.56 38.88 2.34
C ASP A 101 14.52 40.41 2.20
N PHE A 102 13.63 40.94 1.36
CA PHE A 102 13.42 42.39 1.23
C PHE A 102 12.93 43.03 2.54
N ALA A 103 11.97 42.39 3.22
CA ALA A 103 11.45 42.88 4.49
C ALA A 103 12.51 42.85 5.60
N ALA A 104 13.34 41.81 5.65
CA ALA A 104 14.46 41.70 6.58
C ALA A 104 15.54 42.76 6.30
N LEU A 105 15.92 42.95 5.03
CA LEU A 105 16.92 43.93 4.60
C LEU A 105 16.52 45.37 4.96
N HIS A 106 15.24 45.72 4.76
CA HIS A 106 14.72 47.08 4.95
C HIS A 106 14.03 47.30 6.31
N GLY A 107 14.09 46.32 7.21
CA GLY A 107 13.49 46.43 8.55
C GLY A 107 11.95 46.62 8.53
N ILE A 108 11.28 46.11 7.51
CA ILE A 108 9.82 46.24 7.35
C ILE A 108 9.13 45.29 8.31
N LYS A 109 8.55 45.84 9.38
CA LYS A 109 7.72 45.09 10.34
C LYS A 109 6.25 45.13 9.92
N SER A 110 5.43 44.19 10.38
CA SER A 110 3.96 44.29 10.31
C SER A 110 3.42 44.90 11.59
N ILE A 111 2.30 45.63 11.52
CA ILE A 111 1.50 45.95 12.72
C ILE A 111 0.67 44.69 13.00
N LEU A 112 0.83 44.13 14.19
CA LEU A 112 0.17 42.89 14.59
C LEU A 112 -0.70 43.19 15.80
N ILE A 113 -1.97 42.78 15.72
CA ILE A 113 -2.85 42.66 16.88
C ILE A 113 -2.95 41.16 17.17
N CYS A 114 -2.67 40.76 18.41
CA CYS A 114 -2.66 39.37 18.81
C CYS A 114 -3.88 39.04 19.68
N TYR A 115 -4.61 37.99 19.29
CA TYR A 115 -5.62 37.35 20.14
C TYR A 115 -5.10 35.98 20.63
N PRO A 116 -5.62 35.42 21.72
CA PRO A 116 -5.39 34.03 22.11
C PRO A 116 -6.14 33.02 21.20
N MET A 117 -5.59 31.81 21.02
CA MET A 117 -6.25 30.69 20.31
C MET A 117 -7.31 30.00 21.20
N ILE A 118 -8.35 30.72 21.59
CA ILE A 118 -9.51 30.17 22.33
C ILE A 118 -10.81 30.69 21.70
N VAL A 119 -11.89 29.92 21.82
CA VAL A 119 -13.16 30.15 21.11
C VAL A 119 -13.66 31.59 21.26
N ASP A 120 -13.71 32.12 22.48
CA ASP A 120 -14.18 33.49 22.74
C ASP A 120 -13.30 34.57 22.09
N SER A 121 -11.99 34.34 22.05
CA SER A 121 -11.02 35.26 21.44
C SER A 121 -11.07 35.20 19.91
N ILE A 122 -11.37 34.04 19.34
CA ILE A 122 -11.60 33.87 17.90
C ILE A 122 -12.90 34.60 17.51
N GLN A 123 -13.96 34.48 18.31
CA GLN A 123 -15.23 35.17 18.08
C GLN A 123 -15.09 36.69 18.22
N GLY A 124 -14.31 37.16 19.19
CA GLY A 124 -13.90 38.57 19.30
C GLY A 124 -13.06 39.06 18.12
N CYS A 125 -12.19 38.21 17.55
CA CYS A 125 -11.46 38.51 16.32
C CYS A 125 -12.40 38.65 15.11
N PHE A 126 -13.45 37.84 15.00
CA PHE A 126 -14.45 37.97 13.93
C PHE A 126 -15.28 39.25 14.06
N LEU A 127 -15.68 39.62 15.29
CA LEU A 127 -16.37 40.90 15.56
C LEU A 127 -15.47 42.11 15.23
N PHE A 128 -14.16 42.01 15.49
CA PHE A 128 -13.18 43.05 15.12
C PHE A 128 -13.00 43.21 13.60
N LEU A 129 -13.37 42.21 12.79
CA LEU A 129 -13.27 42.25 11.33
C LEU A 129 -14.55 42.77 10.64
N ASP A 130 -15.61 43.07 11.40
CA ASP A 130 -16.90 43.52 10.88
C ASP A 130 -16.82 44.98 10.37
N PRO A 131 -17.48 45.37 9.25
CA PRO A 131 -17.18 46.60 8.50
C PRO A 131 -17.42 47.94 9.23
N GLY A 132 -17.87 47.93 10.48
CA GLY A 132 -18.23 49.10 11.27
C GLY A 132 -17.12 49.70 12.15
N GLU A 133 -16.11 48.91 12.58
CA GLU A 133 -15.13 49.38 13.58
C GLU A 133 -13.66 49.11 13.19
N ARG A 134 -13.06 50.09 12.50
CA ARG A 134 -11.59 50.28 12.28
C ARG A 134 -10.81 49.10 11.64
N LYS A 135 -9.52 49.36 11.35
CA LYS A 135 -8.77 48.85 10.19
C LYS A 135 -7.35 48.37 10.55
N ASP A 136 -7.15 47.16 11.05
CA ASP A 136 -5.81 46.60 11.27
C ASP A 136 -5.72 45.08 10.98
N ALA A 137 -4.50 44.57 10.80
CA ALA A 137 -4.22 43.16 10.54
C ALA A 137 -3.99 42.38 11.84
N VAL A 138 -4.64 41.22 11.97
CA VAL A 138 -4.64 40.39 13.17
C VAL A 138 -3.80 39.12 12.96
N ASN A 139 -2.93 38.77 13.90
CA ASN A 139 -2.19 37.51 13.97
C ASN A 139 -2.05 37.09 15.44
N VAL A 140 -2.44 35.85 15.75
CA VAL A 140 -2.64 35.32 17.10
C VAL A 140 -1.38 34.56 17.58
N MET A 141 -0.78 34.97 18.71
CA MET A 141 0.29 34.22 19.44
C MET A 141 0.41 34.64 20.92
N PRO A 142 1.00 33.79 21.81
CA PRO A 142 0.84 33.87 23.26
C PRO A 142 1.83 34.80 24.01
N PHE A 143 1.43 35.13 25.24
CA PHE A 143 1.96 36.12 26.21
C PHE A 143 3.49 36.20 26.41
N LEU A 144 4.00 37.43 26.61
CA LEU A 144 5.36 37.73 27.07
C LEU A 144 5.40 37.97 28.60
N LEU A 145 6.10 37.11 29.33
CA LEU A 145 6.49 37.31 30.74
C LEU A 145 7.87 37.99 30.84
N SER A 146 8.13 38.67 31.96
CA SER A 146 9.33 39.51 32.18
C SER A 146 10.66 38.74 32.04
N GLN A 147 11.72 39.43 31.58
CA GLN A 147 13.00 38.84 31.14
C GLN A 147 13.71 37.89 32.14
N ARG A 148 13.51 38.06 33.46
CA ARG A 148 14.10 37.18 34.47
C ARG A 148 13.28 35.92 34.71
N ALA A 149 11.95 36.02 34.66
CA ALA A 149 11.07 34.86 34.66
C ALA A 149 11.19 34.10 33.33
N SER A 150 11.27 34.82 32.20
CA SER A 150 11.47 34.27 30.85
C SER A 150 12.74 33.44 30.73
N ARG A 151 13.86 33.79 31.37
CA ARG A 151 15.06 32.93 31.35
C ARG A 151 14.89 31.65 32.16
N ARG A 152 14.29 31.72 33.35
CA ARG A 152 14.04 30.52 34.17
C ARG A 152 12.96 29.62 33.56
N LEU A 153 11.88 30.21 33.04
CA LEU A 153 10.84 29.49 32.30
C LEU A 153 11.31 29.03 30.92
N SER A 154 12.22 29.73 30.23
CA SER A 154 12.80 29.20 28.98
C SER A 154 13.72 28.03 29.26
N CYS A 155 14.52 28.06 30.33
CA CYS A 155 15.29 26.89 30.72
C CYS A 155 14.38 25.73 31.16
N LEU A 156 13.32 26.01 31.93
CA LEU A 156 12.36 24.98 32.34
C LEU A 156 11.53 24.46 31.15
N ALA A 157 11.13 25.33 30.22
CA ALA A 157 10.35 24.98 29.04
C ALA A 157 11.21 24.33 27.98
N SER A 158 12.49 24.69 27.82
CA SER A 158 13.43 23.95 26.98
C SER A 158 13.75 22.60 27.60
N PHE A 159 13.89 22.51 28.94
CA PHE A 159 14.06 21.23 29.61
C PHE A 159 12.80 20.37 29.50
N LEU A 160 11.61 20.92 29.73
CA LEU A 160 10.33 20.23 29.54
C LEU A 160 10.06 19.92 28.06
N PHE A 161 10.48 20.76 27.13
CA PHE A 161 10.36 20.48 25.70
C PHE A 161 11.35 19.41 25.30
N ILE A 162 12.58 19.38 25.82
CA ILE A 162 13.52 18.27 25.59
C ILE A 162 13.01 17.00 26.26
N VAL A 163 12.45 17.07 27.47
CA VAL A 163 11.88 15.90 28.17
C VAL A 163 10.60 15.42 27.48
N CYS A 164 9.70 16.30 27.06
CA CYS A 164 8.50 15.95 26.30
C CYS A 164 8.85 15.52 24.87
N PHE A 165 9.86 16.11 24.22
CA PHE A 165 10.33 15.66 22.92
C PHE A 165 11.08 14.33 23.07
N TYR A 166 11.81 14.09 24.16
CA TYR A 166 12.42 12.80 24.46
C TYR A 166 11.38 11.74 24.85
N ALA A 167 10.34 12.12 25.60
CA ALA A 167 9.22 11.25 25.96
C ALA A 167 8.33 10.97 24.74
N LEU A 168 8.00 11.95 23.92
CA LEU A 168 7.28 11.79 22.66
C LEU A 168 8.15 11.11 21.59
N TYR A 169 9.46 11.30 21.58
CA TYR A 169 10.38 10.55 20.71
C TYR A 169 10.55 9.10 21.19
N HIS A 170 10.39 8.82 22.48
CA HIS A 170 10.30 7.45 23.02
C HIS A 170 8.89 6.84 22.93
N GLU A 171 7.81 7.65 22.87
CA GLU A 171 6.43 7.19 22.70
C GLU A 171 6.01 7.07 21.22
N HIS A 172 6.53 7.92 20.32
CA HIS A 172 6.25 7.94 18.86
C HIS A 172 7.45 7.56 17.98
N GLY A 173 8.66 7.51 18.52
CA GLY A 173 9.58 6.51 18.03
C GLY A 173 8.92 5.20 18.42
N ILE A 174 8.27 4.53 17.45
CA ILE A 174 7.85 3.14 17.60
C ILE A 174 9.03 2.47 18.29
N ASN A 175 8.82 2.06 19.54
CA ASN A 175 9.86 1.41 20.29
C ASN A 175 10.14 0.13 19.48
N ASP A 176 11.19 0.13 18.65
CA ASP A 176 11.68 -1.07 17.95
C ASP A 176 11.93 -2.19 18.97
N ARG A 177 12.06 -1.82 20.26
CA ARG A 177 12.15 -2.71 21.40
C ARG A 177 10.84 -3.37 21.86
N THR A 178 9.65 -2.80 21.60
CA THR A 178 8.39 -3.43 22.04
C THR A 178 7.98 -4.62 21.17
N TYR A 179 8.33 -4.64 19.89
CA TYR A 179 8.04 -5.76 19.00
C TYR A 179 8.99 -6.95 19.21
N LEU A 180 10.28 -6.69 19.47
CA LEU A 180 11.26 -7.74 19.82
C LEU A 180 11.01 -8.42 21.18
N SER A 181 10.16 -7.85 22.05
CA SER A 181 9.90 -8.37 23.40
C SER A 181 8.83 -9.46 23.49
N ASN A 182 8.14 -9.77 22.39
CA ASN A 182 6.99 -10.69 22.37
C ASN A 182 7.25 -12.06 21.70
N VAL A 183 8.46 -12.32 21.19
CA VAL A 183 8.79 -13.63 20.62
C VAL A 183 9.00 -14.64 21.74
N PRO A 184 8.25 -15.76 21.77
CA PRO A 184 8.45 -16.82 22.76
C PRO A 184 9.90 -17.34 22.79
N SER A 185 10.42 -17.63 23.99
CA SER A 185 11.81 -18.10 24.16
C SER A 185 12.10 -19.47 23.56
N ASP A 186 11.06 -20.26 23.24
CA ASP A 186 11.16 -21.55 22.56
C ASP A 186 11.12 -21.44 21.03
N CYS A 187 11.04 -20.22 20.48
CA CYS A 187 11.19 -20.01 19.03
C CYS A 187 12.64 -20.27 18.58
N PRO A 188 12.83 -20.86 17.38
CA PRO A 188 14.16 -21.06 16.83
C PRO A 188 14.84 -19.71 16.57
N HIS A 189 16.14 -19.63 16.86
CA HIS A 189 16.93 -18.45 16.49
C HIS A 189 17.22 -18.49 14.99
N LEU A 190 16.59 -17.59 14.23
CA LEU A 190 16.71 -17.48 12.79
C LEU A 190 17.31 -16.10 12.44
N PRO A 191 18.64 -15.99 12.30
CA PRO A 191 19.31 -14.73 11.97
C PRO A 191 18.75 -14.12 10.69
N GLY A 192 18.53 -12.81 10.68
CA GLY A 192 18.01 -12.07 9.54
C GLY A 192 16.50 -11.80 9.60
N LEU A 193 15.73 -12.50 10.44
CA LEU A 193 14.30 -12.21 10.66
C LEU A 193 14.08 -10.78 11.18
N GLU A 194 15.00 -10.25 11.98
CA GLU A 194 14.95 -8.89 12.49
C GLU A 194 15.01 -7.81 11.39
N HIS A 195 15.41 -8.20 10.18
CA HIS A 195 15.49 -7.32 9.02
C HIS A 195 14.33 -7.50 8.03
N ILE A 196 13.40 -8.40 8.32
CA ILE A 196 12.21 -8.67 7.52
C ILE A 196 11.00 -7.99 8.18
N LEU A 197 10.13 -7.41 7.35
CA LEU A 197 8.76 -7.10 7.74
C LEU A 197 7.81 -8.02 7.00
N VAL A 198 7.00 -8.77 7.75
CA VAL A 198 5.93 -9.60 7.18
C VAL A 198 4.67 -8.76 7.00
N VAL A 199 4.13 -8.78 5.81
CA VAL A 199 2.93 -8.02 5.42
C VAL A 199 1.85 -9.03 5.06
N LEU A 200 0.94 -9.27 6.01
CA LEU A 200 -0.15 -10.22 5.81
C LEU A 200 -1.40 -9.46 5.36
N LYS A 201 -1.94 -9.82 4.19
CA LYS A 201 -3.20 -9.28 3.66
C LYS A 201 -4.36 -10.24 3.96
N THR A 202 -5.50 -9.69 4.35
CA THR A 202 -6.77 -10.41 4.53
C THR A 202 -7.94 -9.51 4.10
N GLY A 203 -9.18 -10.00 4.17
CA GLY A 203 -10.39 -9.18 4.13
C GLY A 203 -11.31 -9.43 5.33
N VAL A 204 -12.23 -8.50 5.59
CA VAL A 204 -13.24 -8.62 6.65
C VAL A 204 -14.07 -9.91 6.50
N THR A 205 -14.29 -10.38 5.27
CA THR A 205 -15.08 -11.59 4.99
C THR A 205 -14.40 -12.90 5.42
N GLU A 206 -13.09 -12.91 5.61
CA GLU A 206 -12.32 -14.14 5.87
C GLU A 206 -11.39 -14.06 7.08
N ALA A 207 -11.11 -12.85 7.59
CA ALA A 207 -10.12 -12.63 8.65
C ALA A 207 -10.36 -13.49 9.90
N GLN A 208 -11.61 -13.64 10.33
CA GLN A 208 -11.95 -14.44 11.52
C GLN A 208 -11.77 -15.95 11.34
N ASP A 209 -11.80 -16.45 10.10
CA ASP A 209 -11.61 -17.86 9.79
C ASP A 209 -10.12 -18.18 9.57
N LYS A 210 -9.44 -17.32 8.79
CA LYS A 210 -8.08 -17.58 8.31
C LYS A 210 -6.96 -17.05 9.20
N LEU A 211 -7.14 -15.94 9.92
CA LEU A 211 -6.07 -15.39 10.77
C LEU A 211 -5.74 -16.17 12.04
N PRO A 212 -6.71 -16.76 12.79
CA PRO A 212 -6.43 -17.32 14.12
C PRO A 212 -5.30 -18.35 14.15
N VAL A 213 -5.17 -19.17 13.10
CA VAL A 213 -4.10 -20.19 13.01
C VAL A 213 -2.71 -19.58 13.08
N HIS A 214 -2.53 -18.39 12.49
CA HIS A 214 -1.23 -17.73 12.41
C HIS A 214 -0.71 -17.24 13.77
N ARG A 215 -1.61 -17.00 14.74
CA ARG A 215 -1.21 -16.61 16.11
C ARG A 215 -0.27 -17.65 16.73
N ASN A 216 -0.56 -18.93 16.49
CA ASN A 216 0.17 -20.04 17.09
C ASN A 216 1.15 -20.72 16.11
N THR A 217 1.08 -20.38 14.82
CA THR A 217 1.97 -20.93 13.78
C THR A 217 2.90 -19.85 13.20
N THR A 218 2.50 -19.22 12.09
CA THR A 218 3.36 -18.36 11.25
C THR A 218 3.85 -17.11 11.98
N LEU A 219 2.96 -16.36 12.64
CA LEU A 219 3.31 -15.07 13.25
C LEU A 219 3.91 -15.22 14.66
N ARG A 220 3.80 -16.41 15.26
CA ARG A 220 4.27 -16.70 16.63
C ARG A 220 5.73 -16.33 16.86
N CYS A 221 6.59 -16.63 15.88
CA CYS A 221 8.04 -16.45 16.00
C CYS A 221 8.58 -15.29 15.15
N ILE A 222 7.69 -14.42 14.66
CA ILE A 222 8.05 -13.31 13.77
C ILE A 222 8.06 -12.02 14.56
N PRO A 223 9.22 -11.33 14.67
CA PRO A 223 9.32 -10.14 15.49
C PRO A 223 8.57 -8.95 14.88
N ASN A 224 8.56 -8.84 13.55
CA ASN A 224 8.01 -7.69 12.84
C ASN A 224 6.97 -8.15 11.82
N TYR A 225 5.71 -7.84 12.08
CA TYR A 225 4.64 -8.06 11.12
C TYR A 225 3.60 -6.95 11.17
N ILE A 226 2.86 -6.81 10.08
CA ILE A 226 1.68 -5.98 9.97
C ILE A 226 0.58 -6.75 9.25
N VAL A 227 -0.65 -6.63 9.74
CA VAL A 227 -1.82 -7.24 9.10
C VAL A 227 -2.70 -6.14 8.52
N TRP A 228 -2.94 -6.21 7.22
CA TRP A 228 -3.79 -5.27 6.47
C TRP A 228 -5.08 -5.96 6.04
N SER A 229 -6.19 -5.25 6.21
CA SER A 229 -7.53 -5.64 5.79
C SER A 229 -8.26 -4.45 5.16
N ASP A 230 -9.49 -4.69 4.72
CA ASP A 230 -10.47 -3.64 4.40
C ASP A 230 -11.29 -3.18 5.63
N TYR A 231 -10.94 -3.67 6.82
CA TYR A 231 -11.64 -3.36 8.07
C TYR A 231 -10.68 -3.34 9.27
N GLU A 232 -10.81 -2.35 10.14
CA GLU A 232 -10.01 -2.23 11.37
C GLU A 232 -10.65 -3.08 12.48
N GLU A 233 -9.92 -4.07 12.99
CA GLU A 233 -10.38 -4.95 14.06
C GLU A 233 -9.22 -5.64 14.80
N GLU A 234 -9.55 -6.43 15.82
CA GLU A 234 -8.61 -7.35 16.46
C GLU A 234 -9.12 -8.77 16.28
N VAL A 235 -8.33 -9.64 15.65
CA VAL A 235 -8.68 -11.06 15.44
C VAL A 235 -7.74 -11.94 16.22
N ALA A 236 -8.27 -12.69 17.18
CA ALA A 236 -7.47 -13.59 18.03
C ALA A 236 -6.24 -12.90 18.68
N GLY A 237 -6.34 -11.63 19.08
CA GLY A 237 -5.22 -10.87 19.65
C GLY A 237 -4.22 -10.33 18.63
N ILE A 238 -4.52 -10.46 17.33
CA ILE A 238 -3.74 -9.89 16.23
C ILE A 238 -4.40 -8.57 15.82
N PRO A 239 -3.70 -7.43 15.91
CA PRO A 239 -4.20 -6.17 15.39
C PRO A 239 -4.31 -6.24 13.85
N VAL A 240 -5.47 -5.86 13.33
CA VAL A 240 -5.77 -5.84 11.89
C VAL A 240 -6.13 -4.42 11.50
N HIS A 241 -5.39 -3.86 10.55
CA HIS A 241 -5.51 -2.46 10.17
C HIS A 241 -6.26 -2.27 8.86
N ASP A 242 -7.14 -1.26 8.81
CA ASP A 242 -7.77 -0.84 7.56
C ASP A 242 -6.71 -0.21 6.64
N VAL A 243 -6.54 -0.77 5.45
CA VAL A 243 -5.59 -0.28 4.45
C VAL A 243 -6.21 0.72 3.47
N LEU A 244 -7.54 0.83 3.44
CA LEU A 244 -8.32 1.68 2.52
C LEU A 244 -8.82 2.98 3.17
N PHE A 245 -8.49 3.20 4.45
CA PHE A 245 -8.95 4.33 5.26
C PHE A 245 -8.67 5.73 4.68
N ASN A 246 -7.59 5.87 3.89
CA ASN A 246 -7.13 7.15 3.35
C ASN A 246 -7.35 7.27 1.83
N GLU A 247 -8.27 6.48 1.28
CA GLU A 247 -8.68 6.58 -0.12
C GLU A 247 -9.67 7.71 -0.37
N SER A 248 -9.76 8.16 -1.62
CA SER A 248 -10.57 9.33 -1.98
C SER A 248 -12.07 9.03 -1.80
N GLN A 249 -12.86 10.05 -1.45
CA GLN A 249 -14.32 9.91 -1.35
C GLN A 249 -14.94 9.44 -2.68
N SER A 250 -14.35 9.80 -3.81
CA SER A 250 -14.77 9.31 -5.13
C SER A 250 -14.56 7.80 -5.31
N LEU A 251 -13.51 7.22 -4.71
CA LEU A 251 -13.29 5.77 -4.71
C LEU A 251 -14.28 5.06 -3.79
N HIS A 252 -14.47 5.56 -2.57
CA HIS A 252 -15.45 4.99 -1.63
C HIS A 252 -16.90 5.06 -2.14
N SER A 253 -17.19 5.88 -3.15
CA SER A 253 -18.51 5.98 -3.78
C SER A 253 -18.71 5.00 -4.94
N LEU A 254 -17.70 4.19 -5.30
CA LEU A 254 -17.82 3.16 -6.33
C LEU A 254 -18.61 1.96 -5.81
N PRO A 255 -19.40 1.26 -6.65
CA PRO A 255 -20.12 0.06 -6.23
C PRO A 255 -19.22 -1.05 -5.65
N GLU A 256 -17.97 -1.12 -6.09
CA GLU A 256 -16.98 -2.07 -5.56
C GLU A 256 -16.66 -1.84 -4.07
N PHE A 257 -16.98 -0.66 -3.53
CA PHE A 257 -16.84 -0.30 -2.12
C PHE A 257 -18.14 -0.44 -1.32
N ASP A 258 -19.21 -1.03 -1.89
CA ASP A 258 -20.49 -1.23 -1.18
C ASP A 258 -20.31 -2.10 0.07
N LEU A 259 -19.51 -3.16 -0.01
CA LEU A 259 -19.15 -4.00 1.14
C LEU A 259 -18.43 -3.18 2.22
N TYR A 260 -17.36 -2.48 1.83
CA TYR A 260 -16.55 -1.62 2.71
C TYR A 260 -17.42 -0.58 3.44
N THR A 261 -18.24 0.15 2.68
CA THR A 261 -19.12 1.19 3.22
C THR A 261 -20.16 0.61 4.18
N ARG A 262 -20.73 -0.56 3.85
CA ARG A 262 -21.70 -1.25 4.71
C ARG A 262 -21.08 -1.65 6.04
N VAL A 263 -19.93 -2.34 6.03
CA VAL A 263 -19.29 -2.81 7.27
C VAL A 263 -18.78 -1.67 8.15
N HIS A 264 -18.36 -0.55 7.56
CA HIS A 264 -17.94 0.64 8.32
C HIS A 264 -19.09 1.45 8.90
N THR A 265 -20.25 1.44 8.26
CA THR A 265 -21.43 2.19 8.75
C THR A 265 -22.26 1.39 9.75
N GLN A 266 -22.31 0.06 9.59
CA GLN A 266 -23.20 -0.82 10.35
C GLN A 266 -22.45 -1.82 11.23
N GLY A 267 -21.12 -1.87 11.15
CA GLY A 267 -20.28 -2.85 11.83
C GLY A 267 -20.17 -4.17 11.07
N ARG A 268 -19.23 -5.01 11.53
CA ARG A 268 -18.97 -6.34 10.96
C ARG A 268 -20.20 -7.26 10.92
N GLU A 269 -21.12 -7.13 11.89
CA GLU A 269 -22.38 -7.88 11.97
C GLU A 269 -23.30 -7.66 10.75
N SER A 270 -23.03 -6.65 9.92
CA SER A 270 -23.75 -6.41 8.65
C SER A 270 -23.32 -7.32 7.49
N LEU A 271 -22.31 -8.18 7.70
CA LEU A 271 -21.94 -9.21 6.73
C LEU A 271 -23.09 -10.21 6.54
N THR A 272 -23.38 -10.50 5.28
CA THR A 272 -24.41 -11.45 4.88
C THR A 272 -23.81 -12.81 4.58
N SER A 273 -24.63 -13.86 4.52
CA SER A 273 -24.17 -15.19 4.09
C SER A 273 -23.57 -15.16 2.68
N THR A 274 -24.07 -14.30 1.81
CA THR A 274 -23.53 -14.11 0.45
C THR A 274 -22.11 -13.54 0.48
N ASP A 275 -21.81 -12.59 1.38
CA ASP A 275 -20.46 -12.01 1.50
C ASP A 275 -19.41 -13.03 1.96
N LEU A 276 -19.85 -14.05 2.71
CA LEU A 276 -19.01 -15.10 3.29
C LEU A 276 -18.92 -16.35 2.41
N THR A 277 -19.76 -16.45 1.37
CA THR A 277 -19.78 -17.61 0.47
C THR A 277 -18.82 -17.36 -0.68
N ASP A 278 -17.90 -18.29 -0.92
CA ASP A 278 -17.02 -18.16 -2.08
C ASP A 278 -17.80 -18.34 -3.39
N ALA A 279 -17.43 -17.55 -4.40
CA ALA A 279 -18.04 -17.59 -5.72
C ALA A 279 -17.13 -18.35 -6.71
N ALA A 280 -17.74 -18.91 -7.75
CA ALA A 280 -17.01 -19.59 -8.81
C ALA A 280 -16.04 -18.62 -9.52
N SER A 281 -14.81 -19.07 -9.72
CA SER A 281 -13.82 -18.33 -10.53
C SER A 281 -14.23 -18.28 -12.00
N THR A 282 -14.09 -17.12 -12.62
CA THR A 282 -14.25 -16.90 -14.07
C THR A 282 -12.91 -16.49 -14.68
N PRO A 283 -12.75 -16.47 -16.02
CA PRO A 283 -11.56 -15.92 -16.67
C PRO A 283 -11.24 -14.46 -16.32
N PHE A 284 -12.21 -13.73 -15.74
CA PHE A 284 -12.09 -12.33 -15.33
C PHE A 284 -12.16 -12.17 -13.80
N GLY A 285 -11.91 -13.24 -13.04
CA GLY A 285 -11.96 -13.23 -11.58
C GLY A 285 -13.31 -13.68 -11.00
N LYS A 286 -13.66 -13.18 -9.81
CA LYS A 286 -14.89 -13.56 -9.08
C LYS A 286 -15.81 -12.34 -8.92
N PRO A 287 -16.51 -11.90 -9.99
CA PRO A 287 -17.32 -10.67 -9.96
C PRO A 287 -18.48 -10.74 -8.96
N ASP A 288 -18.95 -11.95 -8.64
CA ASP A 288 -20.05 -12.17 -7.70
C ASP A 288 -19.58 -12.35 -6.24
N ASN A 289 -18.29 -12.19 -5.97
CA ASN A 289 -17.73 -12.20 -4.61
C ASN A 289 -17.32 -10.77 -4.22
N PRO A 290 -18.11 -10.07 -3.37
CA PRO A 290 -17.84 -8.68 -3.00
C PRO A 290 -16.48 -8.48 -2.30
N GLY A 291 -16.05 -9.44 -1.48
CA GLY A 291 -14.75 -9.40 -0.81
C GLY A 291 -13.60 -9.46 -1.82
N TRP A 292 -13.71 -10.35 -2.80
CA TRP A 292 -12.72 -10.48 -3.87
C TRP A 292 -12.68 -9.24 -4.78
N VAL A 293 -13.85 -8.68 -5.13
CA VAL A 293 -13.93 -7.45 -5.93
C VAL A 293 -13.28 -6.26 -5.23
N LEU A 294 -13.46 -6.14 -3.91
CA LEU A 294 -12.81 -5.11 -3.11
C LEU A 294 -11.30 -5.33 -2.96
N ASP A 295 -10.85 -6.59 -2.93
CA ASP A 295 -9.48 -6.97 -2.63
C ASP A 295 -8.43 -6.32 -3.57
N LYS A 296 -8.76 -6.16 -4.86
CA LYS A 296 -7.86 -5.54 -5.84
C LYS A 296 -7.39 -4.13 -5.42
N TRP A 297 -8.20 -3.41 -4.64
CA TRP A 297 -7.92 -2.05 -4.21
C TRP A 297 -6.89 -1.97 -3.08
N LYS A 298 -6.58 -3.08 -2.40
CA LYS A 298 -5.68 -3.10 -1.24
C LYS A 298 -4.20 -3.05 -1.60
N PHE A 299 -3.80 -3.58 -2.76
CA PHE A 299 -2.40 -3.80 -3.11
C PHE A 299 -1.55 -2.52 -3.09
N LEU A 300 -1.98 -1.47 -3.80
CA LEU A 300 -1.19 -0.24 -3.88
C LEU A 300 -1.17 0.58 -2.58
N PRO A 301 -2.30 0.77 -1.87
CA PRO A 301 -2.31 1.36 -0.51
C PRO A 301 -1.44 0.57 0.45
N MET A 302 -1.47 -0.77 0.39
CA MET A 302 -0.65 -1.63 1.24
C MET A 302 0.85 -1.37 1.07
N ILE A 303 1.35 -1.18 -0.16
CA ILE A 303 2.75 -0.80 -0.40
C ILE A 303 3.10 0.53 0.29
N GLU A 304 2.27 1.54 0.09
CA GLU A 304 2.48 2.88 0.63
C GLU A 304 2.41 2.94 2.16
N HIS A 305 1.36 2.37 2.74
CA HIS A 305 1.14 2.36 4.18
C HIS A 305 2.20 1.53 4.92
N THR A 306 2.57 0.38 4.37
CA THR A 306 3.65 -0.45 4.92
C THR A 306 4.97 0.29 4.94
N PHE A 307 5.37 0.90 3.82
CA PHE A 307 6.66 1.59 3.74
C PHE A 307 6.72 2.81 4.66
N ARG A 308 5.63 3.58 4.76
CA ARG A 308 5.55 4.74 5.67
C ARG A 308 5.69 4.35 7.13
N ARG A 309 5.12 3.21 7.53
CA ARG A 309 5.12 2.75 8.91
C ARG A 309 6.45 2.10 9.30
N HIS A 310 7.12 1.44 8.35
CA HIS A 310 8.34 0.69 8.62
C HIS A 310 9.29 0.72 7.41
N SER A 311 10.00 1.83 7.22
CA SER A 311 10.90 2.06 6.07
C SER A 311 12.32 1.49 6.22
N SER A 312 12.64 0.91 7.38
CA SER A 312 13.97 0.41 7.74
C SER A 312 14.22 -1.07 7.44
N ALA A 313 13.18 -1.86 7.17
CA ALA A 313 13.31 -3.28 6.84
C ALA A 313 14.16 -3.45 5.57
N LYS A 314 14.98 -4.50 5.50
CA LYS A 314 15.73 -4.85 4.28
C LYS A 314 14.81 -5.48 3.24
N TRP A 315 13.89 -6.32 3.72
CA TRP A 315 12.97 -7.12 2.91
C TRP A 315 11.55 -7.01 3.44
N TYR A 316 10.60 -6.93 2.52
CA TYR A 316 9.17 -6.93 2.78
C TYR A 316 8.59 -8.21 2.19
N VAL A 317 8.08 -9.11 3.04
CA VAL A 317 7.54 -10.41 2.64
C VAL A 317 6.03 -10.32 2.72
N PHE A 318 5.39 -10.31 1.57
CA PHE A 318 3.94 -10.23 1.45
C PHE A 318 3.35 -11.63 1.38
N MET A 319 2.23 -11.83 2.07
CA MET A 319 1.49 -13.10 2.10
C MET A 319 0.00 -12.85 2.34
N GLU A 320 -0.83 -13.83 2.02
CA GLU A 320 -2.26 -13.84 2.36
C GLU A 320 -2.53 -14.73 3.58
N ALA A 321 -3.74 -14.65 4.15
CA ALA A 321 -4.12 -15.39 5.36
C ALA A 321 -4.24 -16.92 5.16
N ASP A 322 -4.19 -17.40 3.92
CA ASP A 322 -4.15 -18.82 3.53
C ASP A 322 -2.81 -19.19 2.86
N THR A 323 -1.75 -18.46 3.20
CA THR A 323 -0.38 -18.72 2.74
C THR A 323 0.49 -19.15 3.93
N TYR A 324 1.37 -20.14 3.72
CA TYR A 324 2.40 -20.52 4.70
C TYR A 324 3.78 -20.19 4.15
N ILE A 325 4.66 -19.62 4.98
CA ILE A 325 6.05 -19.30 4.63
C ILE A 325 7.01 -20.23 5.38
N VAL A 326 7.93 -20.86 4.65
CA VAL A 326 8.99 -21.71 5.19
C VAL A 326 10.22 -20.84 5.52
N TRP A 327 10.24 -20.28 6.73
CA TRP A 327 11.21 -19.25 7.13
C TRP A 327 12.68 -19.64 6.98
N PRO A 328 13.14 -20.85 7.39
CA PRO A 328 14.53 -21.23 7.22
C PRO A 328 14.99 -21.21 5.76
N SER A 329 14.12 -21.66 4.85
CA SER A 329 14.39 -21.66 3.41
C SER A 329 14.38 -20.24 2.84
N LEU A 330 13.43 -19.40 3.26
CA LEU A 330 13.33 -18.02 2.79
C LEU A 330 14.55 -17.19 3.19
N LEU A 331 15.02 -17.31 4.43
CA LEU A 331 16.19 -16.60 4.91
C LEU A 331 17.47 -17.04 4.17
N ALA A 332 17.65 -18.35 3.98
CA ALA A 332 18.78 -18.89 3.23
C ALA A 332 18.77 -18.46 1.74
N TRP A 333 17.59 -18.23 1.17
CA TRP A 333 17.45 -17.67 -0.16
C TRP A 333 17.82 -16.19 -0.20
N LEU A 334 17.25 -15.38 0.70
CA LEU A 334 17.47 -13.93 0.73
C LEU A 334 18.93 -13.55 1.04
N ASP A 335 19.68 -14.39 1.74
CA ASP A 335 21.11 -14.21 1.99
C ASP A 335 21.95 -14.20 0.69
N LYS A 336 21.41 -14.71 -0.41
CA LYS A 336 22.06 -14.72 -1.73
C LYS A 336 21.93 -13.40 -2.48
N PHE A 337 21.09 -12.47 -2.00
CA PHE A 337 20.77 -11.22 -2.68
C PHE A 337 21.30 -9.99 -1.93
N ASP A 338 21.80 -9.02 -2.68
CA ASP A 338 22.19 -7.73 -2.14
C ASP A 338 20.97 -6.84 -1.88
N HIS A 339 20.50 -6.81 -0.63
CA HIS A 339 19.31 -6.05 -0.23
C HIS A 339 19.35 -4.54 -0.53
N THR A 340 20.50 -3.98 -0.95
CA THR A 340 20.63 -2.58 -1.38
C THR A 340 20.24 -2.37 -2.85
N ARG A 341 19.95 -3.43 -3.59
CA ARG A 341 19.44 -3.41 -4.97
C ARG A 341 17.91 -3.57 -5.00
N PRO A 342 17.24 -3.03 -6.03
CA PRO A 342 15.80 -3.17 -6.19
C PRO A 342 15.45 -4.57 -6.73
N TYR A 343 14.81 -5.37 -5.89
CA TYR A 343 14.23 -6.67 -6.22
C TYR A 343 12.73 -6.70 -6.03
N TYR A 344 12.05 -7.38 -6.96
CA TYR A 344 10.67 -7.84 -6.89
C TYR A 344 10.66 -9.31 -7.26
N MET A 345 10.39 -10.19 -6.30
CA MET A 345 10.53 -11.64 -6.48
C MET A 345 9.21 -12.34 -6.14
N GLY A 346 8.75 -13.23 -7.02
CA GLY A 346 7.47 -13.91 -6.83
C GLY A 346 7.20 -15.01 -7.85
N ASN A 347 6.15 -15.79 -7.59
CA ASN A 347 5.66 -16.77 -8.55
C ASN A 347 4.99 -16.04 -9.72
N GLN A 348 5.53 -16.21 -10.92
CA GLN A 348 5.15 -15.45 -12.10
C GLN A 348 3.74 -15.78 -12.61
N MET A 349 2.97 -14.74 -12.86
CA MET A 349 1.70 -14.73 -13.60
C MET A 349 1.81 -13.80 -14.78
N GLN A 350 0.99 -14.03 -15.79
CA GLN A 350 0.93 -13.16 -16.95
C GLN A 350 -0.52 -12.84 -17.31
N THR A 351 -0.80 -11.55 -17.44
CA THR A 351 -2.04 -11.03 -18.00
C THR A 351 -1.66 -10.01 -19.07
N SER A 352 -2.09 -10.26 -20.31
CA SER A 352 -1.70 -9.44 -21.47
C SER A 352 -0.16 -9.35 -21.60
N ASP A 353 0.40 -8.14 -21.60
CA ASP A 353 1.84 -7.85 -21.68
C ASP A 353 2.52 -7.70 -20.31
N VAL A 354 1.79 -7.93 -19.22
CA VAL A 354 2.27 -7.72 -17.84
C VAL A 354 2.63 -9.05 -17.22
N ILE A 355 3.88 -9.16 -16.76
CA ILE A 355 4.35 -10.26 -15.93
C ILE A 355 4.45 -9.73 -14.50
N PHE A 356 3.82 -10.41 -13.55
CA PHE A 356 3.69 -9.98 -12.16
C PHE A 356 3.72 -11.17 -11.20
N ALA A 357 4.04 -10.92 -9.93
CA ALA A 357 3.97 -11.94 -8.90
C ALA A 357 2.51 -12.21 -8.51
N HIS A 358 2.11 -13.48 -8.46
CA HIS A 358 0.84 -13.89 -7.89
C HIS A 358 0.74 -13.45 -6.42
N GLY A 359 -0.30 -12.69 -6.06
CA GLY A 359 -0.47 -12.15 -4.71
C GLY A 359 -0.51 -13.22 -3.61
N GLY A 360 -1.29 -14.29 -3.84
CA GLY A 360 -1.50 -15.37 -2.87
C GLY A 360 -0.28 -16.27 -2.65
N SER A 361 0.55 -16.47 -3.68
CA SER A 361 1.79 -17.26 -3.56
C SER A 361 2.77 -16.67 -2.55
N GLY A 362 2.56 -15.42 -2.14
CA GLY A 362 3.52 -14.60 -1.47
C GLY A 362 4.58 -14.08 -2.43
N PHE A 363 5.12 -12.92 -2.09
CA PHE A 363 6.15 -12.25 -2.87
C PHE A 363 7.04 -11.41 -1.97
N VAL A 364 8.25 -11.12 -2.45
CA VAL A 364 9.25 -10.37 -1.69
C VAL A 364 9.62 -9.11 -2.46
N ILE A 365 9.63 -7.98 -1.76
CA ILE A 365 10.09 -6.69 -2.30
C ILE A 365 11.23 -6.19 -1.41
N SER A 366 12.35 -5.82 -2.03
CA SER A 366 13.46 -5.15 -1.33
C SER A 366 13.09 -3.72 -0.92
N ARG A 367 13.77 -3.16 0.07
CA ARG A 367 13.60 -1.76 0.48
C ARG A 367 13.72 -0.74 -0.66
N PRO A 368 14.75 -0.76 -1.52
CA PRO A 368 14.86 0.22 -2.62
C PRO A 368 13.73 0.08 -3.65
N ALA A 369 13.19 -1.13 -3.83
CA ALA A 369 12.05 -1.35 -4.70
C ALA A 369 10.75 -0.79 -4.11
N MET A 370 10.52 -0.97 -2.80
CA MET A 370 9.39 -0.34 -2.10
C MET A 370 9.43 1.18 -2.21
N GLU A 371 10.58 1.79 -1.95
CA GLU A 371 10.76 3.25 -2.01
C GLU A 371 10.39 3.81 -3.39
N ARG A 372 10.92 3.21 -4.46
CA ARG A 372 10.60 3.62 -5.84
C ARG A 372 9.12 3.46 -6.19
N ALA A 373 8.49 2.36 -5.75
CA ALA A 373 7.07 2.12 -6.00
C ALA A 373 6.20 3.17 -5.30
N VAL A 374 6.51 3.50 -4.04
CA VAL A 374 5.81 4.53 -3.26
C VAL A 374 5.96 5.91 -3.89
N ASP A 375 7.18 6.29 -4.28
CA ASP A 375 7.46 7.57 -4.93
C ASP A 375 6.70 7.71 -6.26
N LEU A 376 6.71 6.66 -7.09
CA LEU A 376 6.01 6.66 -8.37
C LEU A 376 4.48 6.70 -8.19
N ARG A 377 3.93 5.98 -7.21
CA ARG A 377 2.50 6.04 -6.89
C ARG A 377 2.10 7.44 -6.46
N ALA A 378 2.87 8.06 -5.55
CA ALA A 378 2.58 9.38 -5.01
C ALA A 378 2.56 10.48 -6.10
N GLN A 379 3.41 10.36 -7.12
CA GLN A 379 3.44 11.31 -8.25
C GLN A 379 2.22 11.23 -9.17
N LYS A 380 1.55 10.07 -9.23
CA LYS A 380 0.51 9.77 -10.21
C LYS A 380 -0.69 9.04 -9.58
N ARG A 381 -1.13 9.47 -8.40
CA ARG A 381 -2.18 8.75 -7.65
C ARG A 381 -3.45 8.48 -8.48
N ASP A 382 -4.03 9.52 -9.07
CA ASP A 382 -5.26 9.41 -9.89
C ASP A 382 -5.10 8.44 -11.07
N TYR A 383 -3.91 8.36 -11.66
CA TYR A 383 -3.60 7.41 -12.73
C TYR A 383 -3.66 5.98 -12.21
N TRP A 384 -3.02 5.70 -11.07
CA TRP A 384 -3.01 4.36 -10.46
C TRP A 384 -4.38 3.93 -9.96
N ASP A 385 -5.17 4.86 -9.43
CA ASP A 385 -6.56 4.61 -9.04
C ASP A 385 -7.41 4.22 -10.27
N ASN A 386 -7.22 4.93 -11.40
CA ASN A 386 -7.90 4.58 -12.65
C ASN A 386 -7.40 3.26 -13.26
N MET A 387 -6.10 2.97 -13.18
CA MET A 387 -5.54 1.69 -13.60
C MET A 387 -6.11 0.52 -12.78
N THR A 388 -6.26 0.71 -11.46
CA THR A 388 -6.87 -0.28 -10.56
C THR A 388 -8.34 -0.48 -10.88
N LYS A 389 -9.08 0.60 -11.15
CA LYS A 389 -10.47 0.53 -11.59
C LYS A 389 -10.66 -0.31 -12.86
N SER A 390 -9.77 -0.15 -13.84
CA SER A 390 -9.84 -0.83 -15.15
C SER A 390 -9.26 -2.24 -15.16
N ASN A 391 -8.71 -2.73 -14.04
CA ASN A 391 -8.20 -4.09 -13.90
C ASN A 391 -9.02 -4.88 -12.89
N TRP A 392 -9.06 -6.20 -13.07
CA TRP A 392 -9.70 -7.11 -12.12
C TRP A 392 -8.73 -7.63 -11.05
N ALA A 393 -7.42 -7.59 -11.30
CA ALA A 393 -6.38 -8.13 -10.41
C ALA A 393 -5.50 -7.01 -9.83
N GLY A 394 -5.45 -6.88 -8.51
CA GLY A 394 -4.65 -5.84 -7.84
C GLY A 394 -3.14 -6.11 -7.85
N ASP A 395 -2.75 -7.38 -7.80
CA ASP A 395 -1.35 -7.84 -7.94
C ASP A 395 -0.79 -7.55 -9.35
N CYS A 396 -1.61 -7.67 -10.40
CA CYS A 396 -1.26 -7.23 -11.75
C CYS A 396 -0.93 -5.74 -11.81
N VAL A 397 -1.74 -4.90 -11.14
CA VAL A 397 -1.51 -3.44 -11.08
C VAL A 397 -0.25 -3.11 -10.27
N LEU A 398 0.03 -3.86 -9.20
CA LEU A 398 1.30 -3.75 -8.48
C LEU A 398 2.50 -4.12 -9.37
N GLY A 399 2.39 -5.21 -10.15
CA GLY A 399 3.41 -5.58 -11.12
C GLY A 399 3.65 -4.50 -12.18
N LEU A 400 2.58 -3.85 -12.67
CA LEU A 400 2.67 -2.68 -13.55
C LEU A 400 3.42 -1.52 -12.90
N LEU A 401 3.08 -1.17 -11.65
CA LEU A 401 3.75 -0.11 -10.89
C LEU A 401 5.24 -0.38 -10.74
N LEU A 402 5.62 -1.61 -10.36
CA LEU A 402 7.02 -1.99 -10.18
C LEU A 402 7.77 -2.00 -11.52
N ARG A 403 7.15 -2.48 -12.60
CA ARG A 403 7.70 -2.41 -13.96
C ARG A 403 7.96 -0.97 -14.39
N GLU A 404 7.01 -0.06 -14.19
CA GLU A 404 7.18 1.37 -14.48
C GLU A 404 8.24 2.04 -13.59
N ALA A 405 8.43 1.54 -12.36
CA ALA A 405 9.52 1.94 -11.48
C ALA A 405 10.90 1.37 -11.89
N GLY A 406 10.96 0.62 -13.00
CA GLY A 406 12.18 0.03 -13.55
C GLY A 406 12.61 -1.25 -12.82
N ILE A 407 11.67 -2.00 -12.26
CA ILE A 407 11.91 -3.20 -11.44
C ILE A 407 11.17 -4.36 -12.11
N ALA A 408 11.92 -5.25 -12.76
CA ALA A 408 11.37 -6.46 -13.36
C ALA A 408 11.07 -7.51 -12.28
N LEU A 409 10.12 -8.40 -12.58
CA LEU A 409 9.87 -9.57 -11.74
C LEU A 409 10.99 -10.60 -11.90
N GLU A 410 11.55 -11.03 -10.78
CA GLU A 410 12.40 -12.21 -10.70
C GLU A 410 11.54 -13.46 -10.48
N TRP A 411 11.57 -14.35 -11.47
CA TRP A 411 10.71 -15.53 -11.53
C TRP A 411 11.13 -16.55 -10.47
N SER A 412 10.24 -16.75 -9.49
CA SER A 412 10.56 -17.49 -8.27
C SER A 412 9.85 -18.84 -8.15
N TRP A 413 9.16 -19.31 -9.19
CA TRP A 413 8.74 -20.72 -9.27
C TRP A 413 9.98 -21.63 -9.45
N PRO A 414 10.08 -22.80 -8.80
CA PRO A 414 9.04 -23.47 -8.03
C PRO A 414 8.99 -23.06 -6.56
N MET A 415 10.00 -22.34 -6.07
CA MET A 415 10.22 -21.99 -4.67
C MET A 415 9.03 -21.29 -4.00
N LEU A 416 8.37 -20.34 -4.67
CA LEU A 416 7.08 -19.77 -4.21
C LEU A 416 5.94 -20.47 -4.95
N GLN A 417 4.98 -21.08 -4.23
CA GLN A 417 3.87 -21.82 -4.85
C GLN A 417 2.52 -21.13 -4.77
N LEU A 418 1.76 -21.29 -5.85
CA LEU A 418 0.38 -20.85 -5.98
C LEU A 418 -0.63 -21.87 -5.45
N ALA A 419 -0.16 -23.05 -5.06
CA ALA A 419 -0.99 -24.19 -4.73
C ALA A 419 -0.54 -24.86 -3.42
N PRO A 420 -1.45 -25.58 -2.74
CA PRO A 420 -1.11 -26.33 -1.54
C PRO A 420 -0.34 -27.61 -1.90
N PRO A 421 0.43 -28.22 -0.97
CA PRO A 421 1.23 -29.41 -1.25
C PRO A 421 0.46 -30.55 -1.93
N LYS A 422 -0.81 -30.73 -1.58
CA LYS A 422 -1.66 -31.81 -2.11
C LYS A 422 -1.89 -31.72 -3.63
N GLU A 423 -1.78 -30.53 -4.23
CA GLU A 423 -2.06 -30.30 -5.66
C GLU A 423 -0.80 -30.23 -6.52
N LEU A 424 0.38 -30.28 -5.89
CA LEU A 424 1.64 -30.10 -6.57
C LEU A 424 2.04 -31.32 -7.40
N ASP A 425 2.55 -31.04 -8.58
CA ASP A 425 3.35 -31.99 -9.35
C ASP A 425 4.81 -31.77 -9.00
N HIS A 426 5.44 -32.80 -8.43
CA HIS A 426 6.82 -32.70 -7.96
C HIS A 426 7.85 -33.16 -8.99
N PHE A 427 7.42 -33.80 -10.07
CA PHE A 427 8.30 -34.45 -11.04
C PHE A 427 8.41 -33.65 -12.34
N SER A 428 7.29 -33.08 -12.79
CA SER A 428 7.23 -32.40 -14.07
C SER A 428 7.99 -31.06 -14.04
N PRO A 429 8.91 -30.83 -14.99
CA PRO A 429 9.57 -29.55 -15.10
C PRO A 429 8.62 -28.48 -15.65
N ASN A 430 8.77 -27.25 -15.17
CA ASN A 430 8.14 -26.07 -15.76
C ASN A 430 9.14 -24.91 -15.76
N TYR A 431 9.02 -23.98 -16.70
CA TYR A 431 9.93 -22.83 -16.82
C TYR A 431 11.43 -23.22 -16.78
N GLY A 432 11.77 -24.41 -17.30
CA GLY A 432 13.14 -24.95 -17.30
C GLY A 432 13.66 -25.46 -15.94
N ARG A 433 12.80 -25.62 -14.92
CA ARG A 433 13.18 -26.06 -13.57
C ARG A 433 12.35 -27.28 -13.16
N SER A 434 12.93 -28.22 -12.42
CA SER A 434 12.20 -29.35 -11.82
C SER A 434 12.07 -29.13 -10.32
N PRO A 435 10.87 -29.19 -9.72
CA PRO A 435 10.68 -28.85 -8.30
C PRO A 435 11.51 -29.69 -7.34
N TRP A 436 11.73 -30.98 -7.65
CA TRP A 436 12.25 -32.02 -6.75
C TRP A 436 13.38 -31.58 -5.78
N CYS A 437 14.38 -30.86 -6.29
CA CYS A 437 15.56 -30.42 -5.53
C CYS A 437 15.56 -28.95 -5.10
N TYR A 438 14.50 -28.20 -5.36
CA TYR A 438 14.33 -26.85 -4.83
C TYR A 438 13.73 -26.89 -3.42
N PRO A 439 14.11 -25.94 -2.55
CA PRO A 439 13.43 -25.73 -1.28
C PRO A 439 12.14 -24.93 -1.48
N PRO A 440 11.01 -25.34 -0.87
CA PRO A 440 9.82 -24.51 -0.83
C PRO A 440 10.07 -23.30 0.07
N LEU A 441 9.57 -22.14 -0.36
CA LEU A 441 9.50 -20.89 0.40
C LEU A 441 8.07 -20.61 0.83
N SER A 442 7.09 -20.97 0.01
CA SER A 442 5.69 -20.78 0.33
C SER A 442 4.79 -21.85 -0.27
N PHE A 443 3.61 -21.98 0.32
CA PHE A 443 2.44 -22.66 -0.25
C PHE A 443 1.21 -21.77 -0.04
N HIS A 444 0.23 -21.86 -0.93
CA HIS A 444 -0.97 -21.02 -0.90
C HIS A 444 -2.24 -21.85 -1.08
N HIS A 445 -3.42 -21.21 -0.93
CA HIS A 445 -4.73 -21.83 -0.89
C HIS A 445 -4.84 -22.91 0.19
N LEU A 446 -4.26 -22.63 1.35
CA LEU A 446 -4.24 -23.55 2.49
C LEU A 446 -5.45 -23.30 3.40
N ARG A 447 -6.03 -24.39 3.89
CA ARG A 447 -6.92 -24.35 5.05
C ARG A 447 -6.11 -24.18 6.34
N PRO A 448 -6.73 -23.70 7.43
CA PRO A 448 -6.07 -23.60 8.73
C PRO A 448 -5.37 -24.89 9.17
N GLU A 449 -5.99 -26.06 8.99
CA GLU A 449 -5.41 -27.34 9.39
C GLU A 449 -4.17 -27.71 8.55
N GLU A 450 -4.13 -27.27 7.28
CA GLU A 450 -3.00 -27.49 6.38
C GLU A 450 -1.82 -26.56 6.74
N ILE A 451 -2.10 -25.35 7.25
CA ILE A 451 -1.07 -24.47 7.83
C ILE A 451 -0.46 -25.11 9.09
N GLU A 452 -1.28 -25.69 9.97
CA GLU A 452 -0.78 -26.38 11.17
C GLU A 452 0.09 -27.60 10.84
N GLU A 453 -0.31 -28.37 9.83
CA GLU A 453 0.46 -29.50 9.32
C GLU A 453 1.82 -29.07 8.74
N LEU A 454 1.83 -28.02 7.92
CA LEU A 454 3.06 -27.45 7.36
C LEU A 454 3.97 -26.89 8.45
N TRP A 455 3.41 -26.18 9.43
CA TRP A 455 4.15 -25.69 10.59
C TRP A 455 4.79 -26.83 11.39
N SER A 456 4.05 -27.92 11.58
CA SER A 456 4.56 -29.11 12.27
C SER A 456 5.66 -29.82 11.49
N LEU A 457 5.57 -29.86 10.16
CA LEU A 457 6.65 -30.38 9.30
C LEU A 457 7.89 -29.49 9.37
N ASP A 458 7.73 -28.18 9.21
CA ASP A 458 8.82 -27.20 9.24
C ASP A 458 9.59 -27.27 10.58
N ARG A 459 8.87 -27.31 11.70
CA ARG A 459 9.48 -27.48 13.03
C ARG A 459 10.25 -28.79 13.22
N ARG A 460 9.83 -29.89 12.59
CA ARG A 460 10.62 -31.13 12.62
C ARG A 460 11.88 -31.01 11.78
N TRP A 461 11.88 -30.13 10.78
CA TRP A 461 13.00 -29.93 9.86
C TRP A 461 14.03 -28.93 10.37
N THR A 462 13.64 -27.94 11.18
CA THR A 462 14.57 -26.97 11.80
C THR A 462 15.65 -27.62 12.68
N HIS A 463 15.43 -28.85 13.15
CA HIS A 463 16.43 -29.62 13.89
C HIS A 463 17.40 -30.42 13.01
N LYS A 464 17.22 -30.41 11.68
CA LYS A 464 18.08 -31.09 10.72
C LYS A 464 19.14 -30.13 10.17
N THR A 465 20.25 -30.69 9.70
CA THR A 465 21.35 -29.92 9.08
C THR A 465 21.06 -29.54 7.63
N SER A 466 20.01 -30.10 7.01
CA SER A 466 19.64 -29.87 5.61
C SER A 466 18.35 -29.04 5.51
N HIS A 467 18.23 -28.25 4.43
CA HIS A 467 16.98 -27.55 4.11
C HIS A 467 15.86 -28.54 3.77
N LEU A 468 14.61 -28.11 3.97
CA LEU A 468 13.43 -28.82 3.47
C LEU A 468 13.39 -28.65 1.95
N LEU A 469 13.17 -29.75 1.20
CA LEU A 469 13.07 -29.75 -0.26
C LEU A 469 11.68 -30.25 -0.71
N TYR A 470 11.29 -29.99 -1.96
CA TYR A 470 10.04 -30.53 -2.50
C TYR A 470 9.98 -32.06 -2.48
N ARG A 471 11.12 -32.77 -2.67
CA ARG A 471 11.17 -34.22 -2.44
C ARG A 471 10.75 -34.61 -1.02
N ASP A 472 11.11 -33.83 -0.02
CA ASP A 472 10.77 -34.13 1.36
C ASP A 472 9.28 -33.88 1.60
N VAL A 473 8.75 -32.80 1.05
CA VAL A 473 7.31 -32.50 1.07
C VAL A 473 6.51 -33.65 0.45
N PHE A 474 6.96 -34.19 -0.69
CA PHE A 474 6.36 -35.37 -1.31
C PHE A 474 6.31 -36.56 -0.35
N TRP A 475 7.47 -36.96 0.17
CA TRP A 475 7.58 -38.16 1.00
C TRP A 475 6.89 -38.01 2.35
N GLN A 476 6.79 -36.79 2.89
CA GLN A 476 6.21 -36.54 4.21
C GLN A 476 4.70 -36.30 4.16
N LEU A 477 4.18 -35.65 3.12
CA LEU A 477 2.78 -35.21 3.07
C LEU A 477 1.95 -35.94 2.02
N ALA A 478 2.48 -36.13 0.81
CA ALA A 478 1.72 -36.67 -0.31
C ALA A 478 1.76 -38.20 -0.34
N TRP A 479 2.95 -38.78 -0.46
CA TRP A 479 3.17 -40.22 -0.62
C TRP A 479 2.45 -41.09 0.43
N PRO A 480 2.50 -40.80 1.75
CA PRO A 480 1.90 -41.66 2.77
C PRO A 480 0.37 -41.76 2.69
N ARG A 481 -0.29 -40.90 1.89
CA ARG A 481 -1.75 -40.84 1.74
C ARG A 481 -2.21 -41.37 0.38
N MET A 482 -1.28 -41.77 -0.49
CA MET A 482 -1.61 -42.37 -1.79
C MET A 482 -1.89 -43.87 -1.64
N SER A 483 -2.81 -44.39 -2.45
CA SER A 483 -3.29 -45.78 -2.40
C SER A 483 -3.37 -46.42 -3.79
N GLU A 484 -2.89 -47.65 -3.94
CA GLU A 484 -3.14 -48.44 -5.16
C GLU A 484 -4.59 -48.86 -5.31
N ASN A 485 -5.27 -49.05 -4.18
CA ASN A 485 -6.69 -49.35 -4.17
C ASN A 485 -7.49 -48.07 -4.43
N PRO A 486 -8.50 -48.09 -5.32
CA PRO A 486 -9.35 -46.93 -5.57
C PRO A 486 -10.01 -46.39 -4.30
N VAL A 487 -9.89 -45.08 -4.10
CA VAL A 487 -10.49 -44.34 -3.00
C VAL A 487 -11.76 -43.65 -3.53
N ASP A 488 -12.90 -43.91 -2.87
CA ASP A 488 -14.18 -43.26 -3.15
C ASP A 488 -14.18 -41.77 -2.70
N ASP A 489 -15.01 -40.96 -3.35
CA ASP A 489 -15.19 -39.53 -3.07
C ASP A 489 -13.88 -38.74 -3.00
N TRP A 490 -12.96 -39.04 -3.92
CA TRP A 490 -11.63 -38.42 -3.95
C TRP A 490 -11.23 -38.08 -5.39
N ASP A 491 -10.85 -36.82 -5.64
CA ASP A 491 -10.28 -36.35 -6.91
C ASP A 491 -8.77 -36.12 -6.70
N ASN A 492 -7.95 -37.04 -7.21
CA ASN A 492 -6.49 -36.89 -7.20
C ASN A 492 -5.97 -35.89 -8.24
N LEU A 493 -6.87 -35.18 -8.94
CA LEU A 493 -6.53 -34.21 -9.98
C LEU A 493 -5.78 -34.83 -11.17
N ALA A 494 -6.11 -36.06 -11.54
CA ALA A 494 -5.72 -36.63 -12.83
C ALA A 494 -6.19 -35.71 -13.96
N GLY A 495 -5.25 -35.02 -14.60
CA GLY A 495 -5.54 -33.81 -15.38
C GLY A 495 -6.19 -34.06 -16.74
N GLU A 496 -5.95 -35.22 -17.34
CA GLU A 496 -6.29 -35.49 -18.74
C GLU A 496 -7.52 -36.38 -18.85
N GLU A 497 -8.62 -35.86 -19.38
CA GLU A 497 -9.80 -36.65 -19.77
C GLU A 497 -9.46 -37.51 -21.00
N ARG A 498 -9.65 -38.83 -20.91
CA ARG A 498 -9.26 -39.79 -21.95
C ARG A 498 -10.45 -40.34 -22.70
N LEU A 499 -11.32 -41.07 -22.01
CA LEU A 499 -12.49 -41.72 -22.58
C LEU A 499 -13.54 -42.01 -21.52
N ILE A 500 -14.76 -42.29 -21.98
CA ILE A 500 -15.84 -42.80 -21.14
C ILE A 500 -15.65 -44.30 -20.94
N VAL A 501 -15.59 -44.76 -19.69
CA VAL A 501 -15.34 -46.17 -19.32
C VAL A 501 -16.46 -46.72 -18.45
N SER A 502 -16.62 -48.03 -18.38
CA SER A 502 -17.69 -48.64 -17.55
C SER A 502 -17.36 -48.67 -16.05
N ASN A 503 -16.09 -48.64 -15.69
CA ASN A 503 -15.64 -48.70 -14.30
C ASN A 503 -14.17 -48.26 -14.16
N ILE A 504 -13.73 -48.13 -12.90
CA ILE A 504 -12.39 -47.65 -12.56
C ILE A 504 -11.27 -48.60 -13.01
N GLU A 505 -11.52 -49.91 -13.15
CA GLU A 505 -10.51 -50.87 -13.58
C GLU A 505 -10.15 -50.68 -15.05
N GLN A 506 -11.14 -50.36 -15.90
CA GLN A 506 -10.87 -49.95 -17.27
C GLN A 506 -10.01 -48.69 -17.32
N CYS A 507 -10.28 -47.70 -16.45
CA CYS A 507 -9.44 -46.50 -16.36
C CYS A 507 -8.01 -46.80 -15.89
N ARG A 508 -7.85 -47.78 -15.00
CA ARG A 508 -6.53 -48.29 -14.58
C ARG A 508 -5.76 -48.88 -15.75
N GLU A 509 -6.40 -49.70 -16.58
CA GLU A 509 -5.75 -50.29 -17.77
C GLU A 509 -5.36 -49.23 -18.79
N GLU A 510 -6.20 -48.21 -18.99
CA GLU A 510 -5.84 -47.05 -19.83
C GLU A 510 -4.60 -46.32 -19.31
N CYS A 511 -4.52 -46.07 -17.99
CA CYS A 511 -3.33 -45.51 -17.38
C CYS A 511 -2.13 -46.46 -17.52
N LYS A 512 -2.29 -47.78 -17.39
CA LYS A 512 -1.17 -48.72 -17.59
C LYS A 512 -0.66 -48.74 -19.04
N ASN A 513 -1.54 -48.53 -20.03
CA ASN A 513 -1.16 -48.46 -21.44
C ASN A 513 -0.33 -47.20 -21.77
N ASP A 514 -0.44 -46.15 -20.97
CA ASP A 514 0.43 -44.97 -21.04
C ASP A 514 1.67 -45.18 -20.14
N SER A 515 2.87 -45.22 -20.72
CA SER A 515 4.10 -45.52 -19.96
C SER A 515 4.47 -44.46 -18.93
N GLU A 516 4.01 -43.21 -19.11
CA GLU A 516 4.31 -42.09 -18.21
C GLU A 516 3.19 -41.87 -17.18
N CYS A 517 2.08 -42.59 -17.26
CA CYS A 517 0.96 -42.39 -16.34
C CYS A 517 1.29 -42.88 -14.93
N LEU A 518 1.04 -42.02 -13.94
CA LEU A 518 1.30 -42.22 -12.52
C LEU A 518 0.03 -42.34 -11.69
N GLN A 519 -1.07 -41.73 -12.14
CA GLN A 519 -2.33 -41.72 -11.40
C GLN A 519 -3.54 -41.68 -12.33
N TYR A 520 -4.69 -42.13 -11.85
CA TYR A 520 -5.94 -42.14 -12.61
C TYR A 520 -7.14 -41.87 -11.72
N SER A 521 -8.22 -41.38 -12.31
CA SER A 521 -9.50 -41.19 -11.63
C SER A 521 -10.70 -41.38 -12.56
N LEU A 522 -11.84 -41.73 -11.98
CA LEU A 522 -13.13 -41.85 -12.67
C LEU A 522 -14.09 -40.81 -12.11
N ARG A 523 -14.64 -39.96 -12.98
CA ARG A 523 -15.78 -39.10 -12.66
C ARG A 523 -17.06 -39.88 -12.87
N GLU A 524 -17.77 -40.18 -11.79
CA GLU A 524 -18.89 -41.14 -11.81
C GLU A 524 -20.15 -40.59 -12.49
N GLY A 525 -20.31 -39.27 -12.57
CA GLY A 525 -21.50 -38.64 -13.17
C GLY A 525 -21.64 -38.85 -14.68
N ASP A 526 -20.51 -38.93 -15.39
CA ASP A 526 -20.45 -39.13 -16.85
C ASP A 526 -19.51 -40.26 -17.25
N ASN A 527 -19.02 -41.02 -16.27
CA ASN A 527 -18.09 -42.12 -16.46
C ASN A 527 -16.77 -41.73 -17.15
N MET A 528 -16.35 -40.47 -17.03
CA MET A 528 -15.13 -39.98 -17.64
C MET A 528 -13.89 -40.50 -16.90
N CYS A 529 -13.08 -41.31 -17.60
CA CYS A 529 -11.74 -41.69 -17.14
C CYS A 529 -10.77 -40.53 -17.35
N ARG A 530 -10.00 -40.25 -16.30
CA ARG A 530 -8.95 -39.24 -16.28
C ARG A 530 -7.63 -39.87 -15.89
N VAL A 531 -6.54 -39.46 -16.52
CA VAL A 531 -5.18 -39.93 -16.20
C VAL A 531 -4.25 -38.75 -15.92
N GLY A 532 -3.14 -39.01 -15.24
CA GLY A 532 -2.14 -38.00 -14.91
C GLY A 532 -0.72 -38.55 -14.92
N HIS A 533 0.20 -37.76 -15.50
CA HIS A 533 1.65 -38.04 -15.53
C HIS A 533 2.41 -37.49 -14.32
N GLY A 534 1.74 -36.74 -13.45
CA GLY A 534 2.26 -36.31 -12.15
C GLY A 534 1.65 -37.11 -11.00
N ALA A 535 2.25 -37.04 -9.82
CA ALA A 535 1.71 -37.65 -8.59
C ALA A 535 1.18 -36.57 -7.64
N ARG A 536 -0.09 -36.22 -7.80
CA ARG A 536 -0.81 -35.28 -6.93
C ARG A 536 -1.64 -36.06 -5.93
N LEU A 537 -1.73 -35.56 -4.70
CA LEU A 537 -2.63 -36.14 -3.70
C LEU A 537 -4.08 -35.73 -3.98
N GLY A 538 -4.32 -34.49 -4.42
CA GLY A 538 -5.66 -33.93 -4.62
C GLY A 538 -6.44 -33.83 -3.33
N GLU A 539 -7.77 -33.95 -3.41
CA GLU A 539 -8.65 -33.72 -2.27
C GLU A 539 -9.96 -34.52 -2.32
N LYS A 540 -10.67 -34.51 -1.19
CA LYS A 540 -11.98 -35.12 -1.07
C LYS A 540 -12.98 -34.39 -1.99
N LYS A 541 -13.62 -35.13 -2.88
CA LYS A 541 -14.60 -34.60 -3.83
C LYS A 541 -15.58 -35.69 -4.22
N THR A 542 -16.87 -35.47 -3.93
CA THR A 542 -17.92 -36.44 -4.21
C THR A 542 -18.06 -36.73 -5.71
N GLY A 543 -18.35 -37.98 -6.05
CA GLY A 543 -18.53 -38.41 -7.45
C GLY A 543 -17.22 -38.61 -8.21
N PHE A 544 -16.10 -38.73 -7.50
CA PHE A 544 -14.81 -39.12 -8.04
C PHE A 544 -14.28 -40.36 -7.32
N LYS A 545 -13.64 -41.24 -8.09
CA LYS A 545 -12.90 -42.39 -7.57
C LYS A 545 -11.47 -42.34 -8.10
N SER A 546 -10.47 -42.38 -7.23
CA SER A 546 -9.07 -42.13 -7.61
C SER A 546 -8.12 -43.19 -7.08
N ALA A 547 -7.06 -43.49 -7.83
CA ALA A 547 -5.95 -44.33 -7.38
C ALA A 547 -4.63 -43.92 -8.02
N TRP A 548 -3.54 -44.43 -7.45
CA TRP A 548 -2.16 -44.14 -7.84
C TRP A 548 -1.41 -45.43 -8.20
N LEU A 549 -0.58 -45.38 -9.23
CA LEU A 549 0.32 -46.47 -9.57
C LEU A 549 1.61 -46.31 -8.75
N LEU A 550 1.57 -46.74 -7.49
CA LEU A 550 2.64 -46.50 -6.51
C LEU A 550 4.01 -47.02 -6.99
N ASP A 551 4.07 -48.21 -7.60
CA ASP A 551 5.31 -48.73 -8.18
C ASP A 551 5.93 -47.78 -9.22
N ARG A 552 5.12 -47.18 -10.09
CA ARG A 552 5.59 -46.22 -11.10
C ARG A 552 6.01 -44.91 -10.46
N ILE A 553 5.26 -44.43 -9.49
CA ILE A 553 5.59 -43.19 -8.76
C ILE A 553 6.92 -43.35 -8.01
N ASN A 554 7.15 -44.49 -7.35
CA ASN A 554 8.43 -44.81 -6.72
C ASN A 554 9.57 -44.82 -7.73
N ALA A 555 9.40 -45.51 -8.87
CA ALA A 555 10.40 -45.53 -9.93
C ALA A 555 10.69 -44.13 -10.48
N THR A 556 9.66 -43.29 -10.65
CA THR A 556 9.82 -41.89 -11.06
C THR A 556 10.58 -41.08 -10.02
N ALA A 557 10.25 -41.23 -8.73
CA ALA A 557 10.95 -40.55 -7.65
C ALA A 557 12.42 -40.97 -7.52
N GLU A 558 12.72 -42.26 -7.75
CA GLU A 558 14.09 -42.77 -7.83
C GLU A 558 14.84 -42.19 -9.03
N LYS A 559 14.19 -42.09 -10.20
CA LYS A 559 14.74 -41.49 -11.42
C LYS A 559 15.01 -39.99 -11.26
N SER A 560 14.18 -39.27 -10.50
CA SER A 560 14.43 -37.87 -10.12
C SER A 560 15.69 -37.69 -9.26
N GLY A 561 16.23 -38.78 -8.71
CA GLY A 561 17.55 -38.83 -8.08
C GLY A 561 17.60 -38.24 -6.68
N THR A 562 18.82 -38.21 -6.14
CA THR A 562 19.13 -37.60 -4.84
C THR A 562 19.57 -36.16 -5.02
N CYS A 563 19.03 -35.26 -4.20
CA CYS A 563 19.50 -33.88 -4.12
C CYS A 563 20.71 -33.80 -3.18
N THR A 564 21.93 -33.75 -3.74
CA THR A 564 23.16 -33.56 -2.95
C THR A 564 23.24 -32.17 -2.35
N ASP A 565 22.85 -31.15 -3.13
CA ASP A 565 22.75 -29.75 -2.69
C ASP A 565 21.37 -29.19 -3.10
N PRO A 566 20.77 -28.30 -2.29
CA PRO A 566 19.55 -27.61 -2.70
C PRO A 566 19.77 -26.72 -3.93
N GLU A 567 18.84 -26.78 -4.88
CA GLU A 567 18.80 -25.87 -6.01
C GLU A 567 18.17 -24.54 -5.59
N TRP A 568 18.79 -23.43 -5.96
CA TRP A 568 18.30 -22.09 -5.61
C TRP A 568 18.12 -21.24 -6.86
N ILE A 569 17.15 -20.35 -6.80
CA ILE A 569 16.97 -19.28 -7.80
C ILE A 569 17.89 -18.12 -7.40
N SER A 570 18.66 -17.57 -8.33
CA SER A 570 19.66 -16.52 -8.08
C SER A 570 19.60 -15.42 -9.13
#